data_AF-A0AA97J3P9-F1
#
_entry.id   AF-A0AA97J3P9-F1
#
_cell.length_a   1.000
_cell.length_b   1.000
_cell.length_c   1.000
_cell.angle_alpha   90.00
_cell.angle_beta   90.00
_cell.angle_gamma   90.00
#
_symmetry.space_group_name_H-M   'P 1'
#
loop_
_entity.id
_entity.type
_entity.pdbx_description
1 polymer ?
#
loop_
_entity_poly.entity_id
_entity_poly.type
_entity_poly.pdbx_seq_one_letter_code
_entity_poly.pdbx_strand_id
1 'polypeptide(L)'
;MHPLALLLFAACLPFVWLLDWTALDEYMNKCDSEYQYTLKKNNSMYVTATAYTLQMTSQKWLDGWENITGYDIMAYSWWRFMNDSATPPHWLAQFPMVKAAVKAMDTIKNFMKKQGYKDIQNFTLTGIASGGWVSWLTAAVDRRVVAIIPIAMDLLNLTKNFQHLYYAYCGWSYMLRPFYDMNITQRINHPRFTELASHVDPLAYNERYKNVSKYIIVITGDGVNQPDNSHYYYSQLEGEKHL
;
A
#
# COMPACT_ATOMS: atom_id res chain seq x y z
N MET A 1 26.64 -55.41 -30.19
CA MET A 1 26.12 -54.19 -30.84
C MET A 1 24.88 -53.75 -30.06
N HIS A 2 25.05 -52.84 -29.11
CA HIS A 2 23.95 -52.26 -28.31
C HIS A 2 23.60 -50.89 -28.87
N PRO A 3 22.31 -50.56 -29.10
CA PRO A 3 21.93 -49.19 -29.42
C PRO A 3 21.73 -48.42 -28.10
N LEU A 4 22.49 -47.33 -27.93
CA LEU A 4 22.25 -46.34 -26.87
C LEU A 4 20.91 -45.64 -27.14
N ALA A 5 19.98 -45.75 -26.20
CA ALA A 5 18.81 -44.89 -26.14
C ALA A 5 19.22 -43.53 -25.54
N LEU A 6 19.17 -42.48 -26.37
CA LEU A 6 19.36 -41.10 -25.94
C LEU A 6 18.08 -40.62 -25.23
N LEU A 7 18.11 -40.57 -23.90
CA LEU A 7 17.06 -39.95 -23.09
C LEU A 7 17.21 -38.41 -23.18
N LEU A 8 16.39 -37.79 -24.03
CA LEU A 8 16.16 -36.35 -24.03
C LEU A 8 15.43 -35.97 -22.74
N PHE A 9 16.15 -35.38 -21.79
CA PHE A 9 15.55 -34.62 -20.69
C PHE A 9 14.91 -33.36 -21.28
N ALA A 10 13.61 -33.40 -21.53
CA ALA A 10 12.82 -32.20 -21.74
C ALA A 10 12.75 -31.47 -20.39
N ALA A 11 13.63 -30.48 -20.19
CA ALA A 11 13.52 -29.52 -19.12
C ALA A 11 12.18 -28.79 -19.32
N CYS A 12 11.20 -29.11 -18.49
CA CYS A 12 9.96 -28.37 -18.37
C CYS A 12 10.31 -26.99 -17.79
N LEU A 13 10.73 -26.06 -18.66
CA LEU A 13 10.79 -24.66 -18.29
C LEU A 13 9.35 -24.26 -17.97
N PRO A 14 9.05 -23.81 -16.74
CA PRO A 14 7.73 -23.29 -16.46
C PRO A 14 7.54 -22.10 -17.40
N PHE A 15 6.47 -22.15 -18.17
CA PHE A 15 5.94 -21.04 -18.94
C PHE A 15 5.48 -19.97 -17.94
N VAL A 16 6.43 -19.32 -17.29
CA VAL A 16 6.21 -18.15 -16.45
C VAL A 16 5.91 -17.05 -17.44
N TRP A 17 4.62 -16.76 -17.59
CA TRP A 17 4.18 -15.48 -18.10
C TRP A 17 5.04 -14.40 -17.45
N LEU A 18 5.78 -13.64 -18.26
CA LEU A 18 6.39 -12.37 -17.86
C LEU A 18 5.26 -11.44 -17.41
N LEU A 19 4.77 -11.65 -16.19
CA LEU A 19 4.24 -10.58 -15.38
C LEU A 19 5.48 -9.86 -14.89
N ASP A 20 5.71 -8.63 -15.35
CA ASP A 20 6.73 -7.77 -14.75
C ASP A 20 6.28 -7.49 -13.31
N TRP A 21 6.82 -8.26 -12.37
CA TRP A 21 6.55 -8.08 -10.95
C TRP A 21 7.11 -6.73 -10.52
N THR A 22 6.30 -5.98 -9.78
CA THR A 22 6.77 -4.74 -9.15
C THR A 22 7.60 -5.06 -7.91
N ALA A 23 8.43 -4.11 -7.48
CA ALA A 23 9.14 -4.24 -6.20
C ALA A 23 8.18 -4.51 -5.02
N LEU A 24 6.94 -3.98 -5.09
CA LEU A 24 5.91 -4.22 -4.09
C LEU A 24 5.43 -5.69 -4.15
N ASP A 25 5.22 -6.24 -5.35
CA ASP A 25 4.88 -7.67 -5.52
C ASP A 25 5.97 -8.58 -4.96
N GLU A 26 7.24 -8.29 -5.28
CA GLU A 26 8.38 -9.05 -4.74
C GLU A 26 8.41 -9.00 -3.20
N TYR A 27 8.19 -7.82 -2.62
CA TYR A 27 8.15 -7.66 -1.18
C TYR A 27 6.95 -8.38 -0.54
N MET A 28 5.79 -8.39 -1.20
CA MET A 28 4.60 -9.13 -0.75
C MET A 28 4.82 -10.64 -0.76
N ASN A 29 5.61 -11.16 -1.69
CA ASN A 29 5.88 -12.59 -1.81
C ASN A 29 6.99 -13.12 -0.88
N LYS A 30 7.78 -12.24 -0.27
CA LYS A 30 8.76 -12.65 0.76
C LYS A 30 8.08 -13.23 2.00
N CYS A 31 8.67 -14.26 2.59
CA CYS A 31 8.22 -14.80 3.88
C CYS A 31 8.23 -13.72 4.96
N ASP A 32 7.27 -13.80 5.88
CA ASP A 32 7.16 -12.91 7.02
C ASP A 32 7.46 -13.72 8.30
N SER A 33 8.71 -13.69 8.76
CA SER A 33 9.16 -14.44 9.94
C SER A 33 8.64 -13.85 11.25
N GLU A 34 8.30 -12.56 11.26
CA GLU A 34 7.84 -11.83 12.44
C GLU A 34 6.31 -11.91 12.59
N TYR A 35 5.62 -12.49 11.61
CA TYR A 35 4.17 -12.59 11.61
C TYR A 35 3.66 -13.49 12.72
N GLN A 36 2.97 -12.88 13.68
CA GLN A 36 2.30 -13.55 14.78
C GLN A 36 1.07 -12.77 15.22
N TYR A 37 0.06 -13.47 15.74
CA TYR A 37 -1.10 -12.81 16.35
C TYR A 37 -1.59 -13.54 17.60
N THR A 38 -2.17 -12.78 18.51
CA THR A 38 -2.78 -13.27 19.75
C THR A 38 -4.15 -12.64 19.96
N LEU A 39 -5.07 -13.39 20.56
CA LEU A 39 -6.36 -12.85 21.00
C LEU A 39 -6.15 -12.05 22.29
N LYS A 40 -6.46 -10.76 22.26
CA LYS A 40 -6.38 -9.88 23.43
C LYS A 40 -7.66 -9.82 24.22
N LYS A 41 -8.79 -9.76 23.52
CA LYS A 41 -10.10 -9.62 24.15
C LYS A 41 -11.19 -10.27 23.31
N ASN A 42 -12.11 -10.91 24.00
CA ASN A 42 -13.38 -11.35 23.45
C ASN A 42 -14.47 -10.62 24.22
N ASN A 43 -15.08 -9.62 23.57
CA ASN A 43 -16.20 -8.89 24.14
C ASN A 43 -17.43 -9.18 23.28
N SER A 44 -18.49 -9.71 23.88
CA SER A 44 -19.84 -9.59 23.34
C SER A 44 -20.28 -8.13 23.47
N MET A 45 -19.77 -7.27 22.60
CA MET A 45 -20.35 -5.95 22.41
C MET A 45 -21.66 -6.18 21.64
N TYR A 46 -22.77 -6.04 22.38
CA TYR A 46 -24.17 -6.10 21.92
C TYR A 46 -24.81 -7.49 21.90
N VAL A 47 -26.12 -7.52 22.17
CA VAL A 47 -26.98 -8.72 22.21
C VAL A 47 -26.92 -9.54 20.90
N THR A 48 -26.44 -8.94 19.81
CA THR A 48 -26.42 -9.50 18.45
C THR A 48 -25.03 -9.63 17.81
N ALA A 49 -23.94 -9.25 18.50
CA ALA A 49 -22.61 -9.26 17.89
C ALA A 49 -21.50 -9.69 18.87
N THR A 50 -20.49 -10.35 18.31
CA THR A 50 -19.27 -10.72 19.03
C THR A 50 -18.09 -9.94 18.44
N ALA A 51 -17.38 -9.20 19.28
CA ALA A 51 -16.21 -8.42 18.90
C ALA A 51 -14.94 -9.10 19.41
N TYR A 52 -14.01 -9.35 18.50
CA TYR A 52 -12.68 -9.88 18.82
C TYR A 52 -11.63 -8.80 18.62
N THR A 53 -10.75 -8.63 19.60
CA THR A 53 -9.56 -7.79 19.48
C THR A 53 -8.33 -8.68 19.36
N LEU A 54 -7.69 -8.65 18.20
CA LEU A 54 -6.47 -9.40 17.91
C LEU A 54 -5.28 -8.43 17.95
N GLN A 55 -4.24 -8.76 18.72
CA GLN A 55 -2.94 -8.10 18.55
C GLN A 55 -2.17 -8.89 17.50
N MET A 56 -1.79 -8.23 16.41
CA MET A 56 -1.00 -8.82 15.32
C MET A 56 0.28 -8.01 15.13
N THR A 57 1.39 -8.73 15.00
CA THR A 57 2.65 -8.20 14.47
C THR A 57 2.82 -8.79 13.07
N SER A 58 3.11 -7.93 12.08
CA SER A 58 3.52 -8.40 10.75
C SER A 58 5.02 -8.29 10.63
N GLN A 59 5.58 -7.09 10.55
CA GLN A 59 7.01 -6.87 10.34
C GLN A 59 7.62 -6.13 11.52
N LYS A 60 8.91 -6.38 11.79
CA LYS A 60 9.75 -5.42 12.50
C LYS A 60 10.36 -4.48 11.44
N TRP A 61 9.91 -3.23 11.42
CA TRP A 61 10.44 -2.25 10.47
C TRP A 61 11.57 -1.44 11.11
N LEU A 62 12.80 -1.66 10.62
CA LEU A 62 14.06 -0.95 10.87
C LEU A 62 14.42 -0.62 12.35
N ASP A 63 15.61 -1.04 12.77
CA ASP A 63 16.12 -0.76 14.13
C ASP A 63 16.49 0.73 14.32
N GLY A 64 16.21 1.30 15.50
CA GLY A 64 16.65 2.64 15.91
C GLY A 64 15.66 3.79 15.70
N TRP A 65 14.42 3.51 15.30
CA TRP A 65 13.44 4.53 14.89
C TRP A 65 12.16 4.52 15.72
N GLU A 66 12.20 3.90 16.90
CA GLU A 66 11.06 3.70 17.81
C GLU A 66 10.37 5.01 18.23
N ASN A 67 11.06 6.14 18.09
CA ASN A 67 10.57 7.47 18.45
C ASN A 67 10.03 8.30 17.26
N ILE A 68 10.10 7.78 16.02
CA ILE A 68 9.57 8.48 14.84
C ILE A 68 8.24 7.84 14.43
N THR A 69 7.18 8.66 14.32
CA THR A 69 5.83 8.18 14.03
C THR A 69 5.15 9.05 12.96
N GLY A 70 4.01 8.60 12.44
CA GLY A 70 3.18 9.42 11.55
C GLY A 70 3.91 9.86 10.27
N TYR A 71 3.79 11.15 9.92
CA TYR A 71 4.39 11.68 8.69
C TYR A 71 5.92 11.74 8.73
N ASP A 72 6.54 11.84 9.91
CA ASP A 72 8.00 11.88 10.04
C ASP A 72 8.65 10.58 9.55
N ILE A 73 8.01 9.44 9.81
CA ILE A 73 8.50 8.13 9.38
C ILE A 73 8.41 7.97 7.87
N MET A 74 7.34 8.51 7.28
CA MET A 74 7.12 8.50 5.83
C MET A 74 8.13 9.42 5.14
N ALA A 75 8.28 10.65 5.61
CA ALA A 75 9.25 11.60 5.09
C ALA A 75 10.68 11.04 5.17
N TYR A 76 11.07 10.44 6.30
CA TYR A 76 12.38 9.82 6.44
C TYR A 76 12.61 8.70 5.41
N SER A 77 11.63 7.81 5.24
CA SER A 77 11.73 6.71 4.28
C SER A 77 11.91 7.21 2.84
N TRP A 78 11.20 8.28 2.48
CA TRP A 78 11.29 8.92 1.17
C TRP A 78 12.62 9.62 0.98
N TRP A 79 13.06 10.39 1.97
CA TRP A 79 14.35 11.05 1.96
C TRP A 79 15.49 10.04 1.77
N ARG A 80 15.47 8.94 2.52
CA ARG A 80 16.50 7.89 2.43
C ARG A 80 16.55 7.32 1.02
N PHE A 81 15.41 6.92 0.47
CA PHE A 81 15.31 6.41 -0.89
C PHE A 81 15.81 7.43 -1.93
N MET A 82 15.49 8.72 -1.75
CA MET A 82 15.89 9.78 -2.67
C MET A 82 17.36 10.21 -2.56
N ASN A 83 18.02 9.97 -1.43
CA ASN A 83 19.39 10.42 -1.15
C ASN A 83 20.44 9.31 -1.29
N ASP A 84 20.04 8.05 -1.19
CA ASP A 84 20.94 6.90 -1.34
C ASP A 84 20.42 5.98 -2.45
N SER A 85 21.10 6.02 -3.59
CA SER A 85 20.75 5.20 -4.76
C SER A 85 20.83 3.69 -4.53
N ALA A 86 21.53 3.25 -3.47
CA ALA A 86 21.58 1.83 -3.10
C ALA A 86 20.41 1.42 -2.21
N THR A 87 19.59 2.36 -1.73
CA THR A 87 18.43 2.07 -0.89
C THR A 87 17.34 1.38 -1.72
N PRO A 88 16.92 0.15 -1.37
CA PRO A 88 15.90 -0.56 -2.13
C PRO A 88 14.48 -0.04 -1.82
N PRO A 89 13.51 -0.20 -2.74
CA PRO A 89 12.16 0.35 -2.59
C PRO A 89 11.39 -0.07 -1.34
N HIS A 90 11.68 -1.24 -0.77
CA HIS A 90 11.02 -1.71 0.46
C HIS A 90 11.38 -0.91 1.72
N TRP A 91 12.31 0.05 1.61
CA TRP A 91 12.51 1.07 2.64
C TRP A 91 11.37 2.07 2.73
N LEU A 92 10.61 2.29 1.65
CA LEU A 92 9.44 3.17 1.66
C LEU A 92 8.42 2.62 2.65
N ALA A 93 8.00 3.45 3.62
CA ALA A 93 7.15 3.02 4.73
C ALA A 93 5.82 2.38 4.27
N GLN A 94 5.34 2.71 3.07
CA GLN A 94 4.16 2.10 2.46
C GLN A 94 4.29 0.57 2.32
N PHE A 95 5.48 0.02 2.03
CA PHE A 95 5.69 -1.40 1.80
C PHE A 95 5.35 -2.27 3.03
N PRO A 96 5.97 -2.06 4.21
CA PRO A 96 5.61 -2.81 5.42
C PRO A 96 4.18 -2.53 5.88
N MET A 97 3.63 -1.33 5.62
CA MET A 97 2.23 -1.03 5.94
C MET A 97 1.26 -1.86 5.09
N VAL A 98 1.53 -2.01 3.79
CA VAL A 98 0.76 -2.89 2.89
C VAL A 98 0.89 -4.35 3.31
N LYS A 99 2.10 -4.79 3.67
CA LYS A 99 2.33 -6.15 4.19
C LYS A 99 1.49 -6.39 5.44
N ALA A 100 1.48 -5.44 6.36
CA ALA A 100 0.67 -5.52 7.57
C ALA A 100 -0.83 -5.61 7.27
N ALA A 101 -1.35 -4.85 6.29
CA ALA A 101 -2.74 -4.95 5.85
C ALA A 101 -3.08 -6.33 5.27
N VAL A 102 -2.20 -6.90 4.42
CA VAL A 102 -2.34 -8.26 3.89
C VAL A 102 -2.34 -9.29 5.02
N LYS A 103 -1.43 -9.16 5.98
CA LYS A 103 -1.37 -10.04 7.17
C LYS A 103 -2.57 -9.88 8.10
N ALA A 104 -3.16 -8.70 8.17
CA ALA A 104 -4.42 -8.50 8.89
C ALA A 104 -5.56 -9.29 8.23
N MET A 105 -5.67 -9.27 6.90
CA MET A 105 -6.64 -10.09 6.17
C MET A 105 -6.40 -11.59 6.38
N ASP A 106 -5.13 -12.04 6.34
CA ASP A 106 -4.76 -13.43 6.65
C ASP A 106 -5.15 -13.81 8.07
N THR A 107 -4.90 -12.93 9.03
CA THR A 107 -5.25 -13.12 10.46
C THR A 107 -6.75 -13.26 10.62
N ILE A 108 -7.54 -12.34 10.05
CA ILE A 108 -9.00 -12.35 10.10
C ILE A 108 -9.52 -13.66 9.53
N LYS A 109 -9.07 -14.04 8.33
CA LYS A 109 -9.50 -15.28 7.66
C LYS A 109 -9.19 -16.52 8.51
N ASN A 110 -7.95 -16.64 8.99
CA ASN A 110 -7.51 -17.79 9.78
C ASN A 110 -8.21 -17.86 11.14
N PHE A 111 -8.38 -16.72 11.81
CA PHE A 111 -9.04 -16.65 13.11
C PHE A 111 -10.52 -17.00 13.00
N MET A 112 -11.23 -16.42 12.04
CA MET A 112 -12.66 -16.67 11.84
C MET A 112 -12.94 -18.13 11.48
N LYS A 113 -12.08 -18.75 10.66
CA LYS A 113 -12.15 -20.19 10.36
C LYS A 113 -12.00 -21.05 11.62
N LYS A 114 -11.06 -20.70 12.53
CA LYS A 114 -10.88 -21.39 13.82
C LYS A 114 -12.09 -21.25 14.75
N GLN A 115 -12.84 -20.16 14.66
CA GLN A 115 -14.09 -19.96 15.40
C GLN A 115 -15.30 -20.69 14.77
N GLY A 116 -15.12 -21.40 13.65
CA GLY A 116 -16.20 -22.14 12.97
C GLY A 116 -17.04 -21.31 11.99
N TYR A 117 -16.61 -20.08 11.66
CA TYR A 117 -17.28 -19.28 10.63
C TYR A 117 -16.89 -19.71 9.20
N LYS A 118 -17.70 -19.28 8.22
CA LYS A 118 -17.47 -19.52 6.79
C LYS A 118 -16.15 -18.88 6.32
N ASP A 119 -15.57 -19.47 5.27
CA ASP A 119 -14.32 -18.97 4.69
C ASP A 119 -14.52 -17.61 4.01
N ILE A 120 -13.80 -16.60 4.50
CA ILE A 120 -13.84 -15.23 3.96
C ILE A 120 -13.07 -15.21 2.63
N GLN A 121 -13.77 -14.84 1.55
CA GLN A 121 -13.18 -14.73 0.21
C GLN A 121 -12.75 -13.31 -0.12
N ASN A 122 -13.61 -12.34 0.21
CA ASN A 122 -13.50 -10.98 -0.25
C ASN A 122 -13.41 -10.00 0.91
N PHE A 123 -12.65 -8.94 0.71
CA PHE A 123 -12.46 -7.85 1.66
C PHE A 123 -12.81 -6.52 0.99
N THR A 124 -13.37 -5.62 1.80
CA THR A 124 -13.44 -4.20 1.49
C THR A 124 -12.52 -3.49 2.46
N LEU A 125 -11.61 -2.66 1.95
CA LEU A 125 -10.65 -1.94 2.77
C LEU A 125 -11.03 -0.48 2.89
N THR A 126 -10.81 0.09 4.06
CA THR A 126 -10.97 1.53 4.29
C THR A 126 -9.85 2.02 5.20
N GLY A 127 -9.54 3.31 5.10
CA GLY A 127 -8.53 3.94 5.93
C GLY A 127 -8.46 5.43 5.67
N ILE A 128 -8.02 6.17 6.69
CA ILE A 128 -7.85 7.62 6.62
C ILE A 128 -6.37 7.93 6.38
N ALA A 129 -6.08 8.92 5.53
CA ALA A 129 -4.73 9.41 5.24
C ALA A 129 -3.77 8.28 4.82
N SER A 130 -2.73 7.99 5.62
CA SER A 130 -1.79 6.90 5.33
C SER A 130 -2.48 5.52 5.25
N GLY A 131 -3.55 5.30 6.02
CA GLY A 131 -4.39 4.10 5.88
C GLY A 131 -5.19 4.06 4.58
N GLY A 132 -5.61 5.23 4.08
CA GLY A 132 -6.21 5.35 2.75
C GLY A 132 -5.21 4.96 1.65
N TRP A 133 -3.95 5.37 1.82
CA TRP A 133 -2.86 5.06 0.90
C TRP A 133 -2.59 3.55 0.87
N VAL A 134 -2.56 2.94 2.04
CA VAL A 134 -2.41 1.49 2.19
C VAL A 134 -3.58 0.77 1.54
N SER A 135 -4.82 1.24 1.67
CA SER A 135 -5.96 0.57 1.05
C SER A 135 -5.83 0.50 -0.49
N TRP A 136 -5.40 1.59 -1.13
CA TRP A 136 -5.06 1.62 -2.55
C TRP A 136 -3.98 0.61 -2.93
N LEU A 137 -2.84 0.63 -2.24
CA LEU A 137 -1.72 -0.24 -2.58
C LEU A 137 -1.99 -1.71 -2.25
N THR A 138 -2.73 -2.01 -1.18
CA THR A 138 -3.16 -3.37 -0.87
C THR A 138 -4.11 -3.91 -1.94
N ALA A 139 -5.03 -3.09 -2.46
CA ALA A 139 -5.89 -3.49 -3.58
C ALA A 139 -5.12 -3.78 -4.88
N ALA A 140 -3.95 -3.16 -5.06
CA ALA A 140 -3.10 -3.40 -6.23
C ALA A 140 -2.38 -4.76 -6.19
N VAL A 141 -2.20 -5.35 -5.00
CA VAL A 141 -1.39 -6.56 -4.82
C VAL A 141 -2.15 -7.76 -4.28
N ASP A 142 -3.37 -7.56 -3.75
CA ASP A 142 -4.18 -8.62 -3.16
C ASP A 142 -5.56 -8.71 -3.80
N ARG A 143 -5.77 -9.78 -4.59
CA ARG A 143 -7.02 -10.02 -5.33
C ARG A 143 -8.24 -10.28 -4.45
N ARG A 144 -8.06 -10.50 -3.16
CA ARG A 144 -9.18 -10.64 -2.22
C ARG A 144 -9.87 -9.29 -1.97
N VAL A 145 -9.21 -8.17 -2.27
CA VAL A 145 -9.81 -6.84 -2.14
C VAL A 145 -10.69 -6.55 -3.34
N VAL A 146 -12.00 -6.45 -3.12
CA VAL A 146 -13.00 -6.20 -4.17
C VAL A 146 -13.48 -4.75 -4.19
N ALA A 147 -13.29 -4.02 -3.09
CA ALA A 147 -13.62 -2.62 -2.99
C ALA A 147 -12.70 -1.90 -2.00
N ILE A 148 -12.49 -0.60 -2.22
CA ILE A 148 -11.78 0.29 -1.31
C ILE A 148 -12.57 1.56 -1.04
N ILE A 149 -12.45 2.06 0.18
CA ILE A 149 -13.02 3.33 0.64
C ILE A 149 -11.87 4.17 1.24
N PRO A 150 -10.98 4.74 0.41
CA PRO A 150 -9.92 5.61 0.86
C PRO A 150 -10.50 6.96 1.32
N ILE A 151 -10.15 7.40 2.52
CA ILE A 151 -10.61 8.64 3.13
C ILE A 151 -9.42 9.58 3.27
N ALA A 152 -9.55 10.84 2.81
CA ALA A 152 -8.46 11.81 2.83
C ALA A 152 -7.15 11.26 2.22
N MET A 153 -7.31 10.53 1.12
CA MET A 153 -6.20 10.02 0.31
C MET A 153 -6.62 10.00 -1.16
N ASP A 154 -6.73 11.20 -1.73
CA ASP A 154 -6.95 11.44 -3.16
C ASP A 154 -5.68 12.01 -3.83
N LEU A 155 -4.52 11.89 -3.18
CA LEU A 155 -3.23 12.34 -3.67
C LEU A 155 -2.58 11.35 -4.66
N LEU A 156 -3.30 10.96 -5.70
CA LEU A 156 -2.76 10.16 -6.82
C LEU A 156 -2.06 11.08 -7.82
N ASN A 157 -1.20 10.56 -8.69
CA ASN A 157 -0.39 11.43 -9.57
C ASN A 157 0.45 12.42 -8.74
N LEU A 158 1.27 11.87 -7.84
CA LEU A 158 1.91 12.57 -6.73
C LEU A 158 2.61 13.86 -7.16
N THR A 159 3.40 13.82 -8.24
CA THR A 159 4.11 15.01 -8.73
C THR A 159 3.15 16.12 -9.11
N LYS A 160 2.07 15.81 -9.84
CA LYS A 160 1.09 16.83 -10.26
C LYS A 160 0.29 17.37 -9.09
N ASN A 161 -0.17 16.50 -8.20
CA ASN A 161 -0.95 16.95 -7.05
C ASN A 161 -0.11 17.69 -5.99
N PHE A 162 1.17 17.37 -5.82
CA PHE A 162 2.07 18.20 -4.99
C PHE A 162 2.35 19.56 -5.62
N GLN A 163 2.53 19.64 -6.95
CA GLN A 163 2.65 20.92 -7.65
C GLN A 163 1.38 21.78 -7.47
N HIS A 164 0.21 21.16 -7.67
CA HIS A 164 -1.09 21.81 -7.48
C HIS A 164 -1.26 22.36 -6.07
N LEU A 165 -1.00 21.54 -5.05
CA LEU A 165 -1.03 21.95 -3.66
C LEU A 165 -0.15 23.18 -3.40
N TYR A 166 1.09 23.18 -3.91
CA TYR A 166 2.00 24.31 -3.74
C TYR A 166 1.48 25.60 -4.37
N TYR A 167 0.89 25.50 -5.57
CA TYR A 167 0.32 26.66 -6.26
C TYR A 167 -0.95 27.17 -5.59
N ALA A 168 -1.82 26.28 -5.11
CA ALA A 168 -3.07 26.64 -4.45
C ALA A 168 -2.83 27.43 -3.14
N TYR A 169 -1.80 27.04 -2.36
CA TYR A 169 -1.47 27.71 -1.10
C TYR A 169 -0.35 28.76 -1.21
N CYS A 170 0.22 28.97 -2.39
CA CYS A 170 1.43 29.76 -2.59
C CYS A 170 2.58 29.33 -1.65
N GLY A 171 2.68 28.02 -1.39
CA GLY A 171 3.58 27.45 -0.38
C GLY A 171 3.20 26.03 0.01
N TRP A 172 4.00 25.43 0.90
CA TRP A 172 3.71 24.13 1.48
C TRP A 172 2.86 24.28 2.74
N SER A 173 1.88 23.40 2.92
CA SER A 173 1.12 23.38 4.17
C SER A 173 1.97 22.89 5.35
N TYR A 174 1.56 23.26 6.56
CA TYR A 174 2.22 22.81 7.79
C TYR A 174 2.29 21.27 7.91
N MET A 175 1.31 20.57 7.34
CA MET A 175 1.26 19.10 7.33
C MET A 175 2.44 18.46 6.58
N LEU A 176 3.01 19.16 5.60
CA LEU A 176 4.17 18.71 4.85
C LEU A 176 5.51 19.13 5.46
N ARG A 177 5.51 19.72 6.66
CA ARG A 177 6.74 20.13 7.35
C ARG A 177 7.81 19.02 7.41
N PRO A 178 7.50 17.75 7.76
CA PRO A 178 8.53 16.71 7.78
C PRO A 178 9.18 16.48 6.41
N PHE A 179 8.42 16.60 5.33
CA PHE A 179 8.92 16.47 3.96
C PHE A 179 9.70 17.72 3.51
N TYR A 180 9.27 18.89 3.94
CA TYR A 180 9.94 20.16 3.67
C TYR A 180 11.30 20.25 4.38
N ASP A 181 11.34 19.93 5.67
CA ASP A 181 12.55 19.98 6.50
C ASP A 181 13.63 19.00 5.97
N MET A 182 13.21 17.90 5.32
CA MET A 182 14.10 16.95 4.64
C MET A 182 14.38 17.27 3.15
N ASN A 183 13.95 18.43 2.67
CA ASN A 183 14.15 18.89 1.29
C ASN A 183 13.52 18.00 0.21
N ILE A 184 12.49 17.21 0.54
CA ILE A 184 11.77 16.35 -0.42
C ILE A 184 10.88 17.21 -1.31
N THR A 185 10.18 18.19 -0.72
CA THR A 185 9.20 19.01 -1.44
C THR A 185 9.83 19.89 -2.53
N GLN A 186 11.12 20.26 -2.39
CA GLN A 186 11.87 20.96 -3.43
C GLN A 186 12.33 20.05 -4.57
N ARG A 187 12.19 18.73 -4.41
CA ARG A 187 12.72 17.69 -5.31
C ARG A 187 11.62 16.82 -5.93
N ILE A 188 10.36 17.26 -5.90
CA ILE A 188 9.22 16.52 -6.49
C ILE A 188 9.32 16.29 -8.01
N ASN A 189 10.15 17.06 -8.70
CA ASN A 189 10.44 16.92 -10.14
C ASN A 189 11.77 16.19 -10.41
N HIS A 190 12.46 15.73 -9.37
CA HIS A 190 13.74 15.03 -9.49
C HIS A 190 13.50 13.60 -10.01
N PRO A 191 14.36 13.02 -10.86
CA PRO A 191 14.18 11.65 -11.38
C PRO A 191 14.00 10.59 -10.28
N ARG A 192 14.72 10.71 -9.16
CA ARG A 192 14.52 9.83 -7.99
C ARG A 192 13.14 9.95 -7.34
N PHE A 193 12.49 11.11 -7.41
CA PHE A 193 11.11 11.25 -6.95
C PHE A 193 10.15 10.54 -7.91
N THR A 194 10.38 10.61 -9.22
CA THR A 194 9.61 9.85 -10.21
C THR A 194 9.74 8.34 -9.99
N GLU A 195 10.95 7.85 -9.72
CA GLU A 195 11.19 6.45 -9.36
C GLU A 195 10.47 6.07 -8.05
N LEU A 196 10.57 6.91 -7.01
CA LEU A 196 9.82 6.73 -5.76
C LEU A 196 8.32 6.62 -6.04
N ALA A 197 7.77 7.56 -6.79
CA ALA A 197 6.35 7.59 -7.15
C ALA A 197 5.93 6.33 -7.91
N SER A 198 6.79 5.78 -8.78
CA SER A 198 6.50 4.52 -9.47
C SER A 198 6.27 3.32 -8.54
N HIS A 199 6.75 3.39 -7.29
CA HIS A 199 6.56 2.33 -6.30
C HIS A 199 5.37 2.56 -5.36
N VAL A 200 4.99 3.82 -5.09
CA VAL A 200 3.99 4.14 -4.06
C VAL A 200 2.81 4.96 -4.55
N ASP A 201 2.84 5.57 -5.73
CA ASP A 201 1.66 6.26 -6.28
C ASP A 201 0.61 5.21 -6.69
N PRO A 202 -0.63 5.26 -6.17
CA PRO A 202 -1.65 4.32 -6.61
C PRO A 202 -1.89 4.35 -8.13
N LEU A 203 -1.72 5.51 -8.78
CA LEU A 203 -1.92 5.61 -10.22
C LEU A 203 -0.90 4.77 -11.03
N ALA A 204 0.26 4.41 -10.44
CA ALA A 204 1.22 3.51 -11.06
C ALA A 204 0.72 2.06 -11.19
N TYR A 205 -0.38 1.71 -10.52
CA TYR A 205 -1.00 0.38 -10.51
C TYR A 205 -2.41 0.38 -11.13
N ASN A 206 -2.73 1.40 -11.94
CA ASN A 206 -4.09 1.69 -12.36
C ASN A 206 -4.81 0.50 -13.03
N GLU A 207 -4.10 -0.22 -13.90
CA GLU A 207 -4.59 -1.40 -14.61
C GLU A 207 -5.03 -2.53 -13.67
N ARG A 208 -4.46 -2.57 -12.46
CA ARG A 208 -4.77 -3.59 -11.45
C ARG A 208 -6.10 -3.32 -10.76
N TYR A 209 -6.61 -2.09 -10.84
CA TYR A 209 -7.85 -1.72 -10.19
C TYR A 209 -9.09 -1.91 -11.04
N LYS A 210 -8.98 -2.47 -12.24
CA LYS A 210 -10.11 -2.69 -13.16
C LYS A 210 -11.31 -3.39 -12.53
N ASN A 211 -11.05 -4.34 -11.62
CA ASN A 211 -12.08 -5.12 -10.92
C ASN A 211 -12.25 -4.72 -9.45
N VAL A 212 -11.76 -3.56 -9.05
CA VAL A 212 -11.86 -3.03 -7.68
C VAL A 212 -12.76 -1.80 -7.69
N SER A 213 -13.86 -1.84 -6.95
CA SER A 213 -14.74 -0.67 -6.79
C SER A 213 -14.13 0.35 -5.84
N LYS A 214 -14.17 1.64 -6.16
CA LYS A 214 -13.57 2.69 -5.34
C LYS A 214 -14.64 3.69 -4.92
N TYR A 215 -14.78 3.93 -3.62
CA TYR A 215 -15.57 5.04 -3.08
C TYR A 215 -14.64 6.01 -2.35
N ILE A 216 -14.22 7.05 -3.05
CA ILE A 216 -13.19 7.98 -2.59
C ILE A 216 -13.87 9.05 -1.76
N ILE A 217 -13.47 9.20 -0.49
CA ILE A 217 -14.03 10.23 0.38
C ILE A 217 -12.99 11.33 0.56
N VAL A 218 -13.31 12.51 0.06
CA VAL A 218 -12.48 13.71 0.19
C VAL A 218 -12.95 14.53 1.39
N ILE A 219 -12.01 15.13 2.13
CA ILE A 219 -12.29 15.97 3.29
C ILE A 219 -11.96 17.42 2.93
N THR A 220 -12.96 18.29 3.04
CA THR A 220 -12.77 19.73 2.84
C THR A 220 -11.98 20.32 4.01
N GLY A 221 -10.82 20.95 3.71
CA GLY A 221 -9.96 21.56 4.72
C GLY A 221 -8.73 20.72 5.12
N ASP A 222 -8.44 19.63 4.42
CA ASP A 222 -7.18 18.90 4.57
C ASP A 222 -6.00 19.75 4.03
N GLY A 223 -4.91 19.81 4.81
CA GLY A 223 -3.72 20.58 4.45
C GLY A 223 -2.89 19.97 3.32
N VAL A 224 -3.11 18.71 2.95
CA VAL A 224 -2.37 17.98 1.92
C VAL A 224 -3.29 17.60 0.77
N ASN A 225 -4.48 17.08 1.07
CA ASN A 225 -5.45 16.61 0.09
C ASN A 225 -6.38 17.76 -0.34
N GLN A 226 -6.12 18.36 -1.50
CA GLN A 226 -6.99 19.43 -2.02
C GLN A 226 -8.32 18.85 -2.52
N PRO A 227 -9.45 19.56 -2.33
CA PRO A 227 -10.76 19.07 -2.75
C PRO A 227 -10.90 18.83 -4.26
N ASP A 228 -10.01 19.43 -5.06
CA ASP A 228 -9.94 19.34 -6.51
C ASP A 228 -8.77 18.46 -7.02
N ASN A 229 -8.06 17.74 -6.16
CA ASN A 229 -6.99 16.80 -6.54
C ASN A 229 -7.45 15.78 -7.59
N SER A 230 -8.73 15.39 -7.53
CA SER A 230 -9.40 14.50 -8.48
C SER A 230 -9.24 14.92 -9.94
N HIS A 231 -9.04 16.21 -10.21
CA HIS A 231 -8.76 16.75 -11.54
C HIS A 231 -7.56 16.05 -12.22
N TYR A 232 -6.54 15.65 -11.45
CA TYR A 232 -5.27 15.14 -11.98
C TYR A 232 -5.20 13.63 -12.16
N TYR A 233 -6.20 12.86 -11.72
CA TYR A 233 -6.16 11.39 -11.78
C TYR A 233 -7.52 10.72 -12.02
N TYR A 234 -8.64 11.34 -11.64
CA TYR A 234 -9.93 10.65 -11.55
C TYR A 234 -10.39 10.09 -12.90
N SER A 235 -10.24 10.86 -13.98
CA SER A 235 -10.59 10.42 -15.35
C SER A 235 -9.76 9.22 -15.81
N GLN A 236 -8.52 9.08 -15.34
CA GLN A 236 -7.59 8.01 -15.73
C GLN A 236 -7.91 6.68 -15.04
N LEU A 237 -8.55 6.71 -13.86
CA LEU A 237 -8.79 5.51 -13.06
C LEU A 237 -9.60 4.44 -13.82
N GLU A 238 -9.11 3.19 -13.79
CA GLU A 238 -9.85 2.04 -14.31
C GLU A 238 -10.86 1.49 -13.30
N GLY A 239 -11.88 0.79 -13.81
CA GLY A 239 -12.92 0.15 -13.00
C GLY A 239 -13.95 1.11 -12.44
N GLU A 240 -14.84 0.57 -11.60
CA GLU A 240 -15.90 1.35 -10.95
C GLU A 240 -15.32 2.33 -9.92
N LYS A 241 -15.71 3.60 -10.02
CA LYS A 241 -15.22 4.70 -9.19
C LYS A 241 -16.32 5.68 -8.87
N HIS A 242 -16.34 6.13 -7.62
CA HIS A 242 -17.28 7.08 -7.04
C HIS A 242 -16.47 8.05 -6.17
N LEU A 243 -16.85 9.33 -6.15
CA LEU A 243 -16.24 10.42 -5.39
C LEU A 243 -17.34 11.18 -4.64
#